data_AF-A0AAE7TJK4-F1
#
_entry.id   AF-A0AAE7TJK4-F1
#
_cell.length_a   1.000
_cell.length_b   1.000
_cell.length_c   1.000
_cell.angle_alpha   90.00
_cell.angle_beta   90.00
_cell.angle_gamma   90.00
#
_symmetry.space_group_name_H-M   'P 1'
#
loop_
_entity.id
_entity.type
_entity.pdbx_description
1 polymer ?
#
loop_
_entity_poly.entity_id
_entity_poly.type
_entity_poly.pdbx_seq_one_letter_code
_entity_poly.pdbx_strand_id
1 'polypeptide(L)'
;MIRHTVTLLLGLAILAAAYWVLASWPIIALVFFFLVRDVAGGLNVLWLAVIVGMMAFGATRRHPGLVAAPLLFFAAWFGVSVVDRYKAEAETDPSLAVRTIPAELKDIRTVTLVTRGVRGCCGQVSLLADHLVDRYVHAADDEKGHIGPIQMTELAAAKDCTAEELRRSELLQRAGRIGECLKTTTIDSIPDGLVVRMQPRPYYPMVGCCTVGTLNVRQNGEERVAATWHSGRRVVRSYAPLFGRPNAPDPTVSVWSGFAGGPSQMVWIGGPTFTAEDLAAAAYGIDWAAPPKTPDVSIAELIRRAVEISKGPTRTAALDIALAVQAKGGVNDELLRMMASFIELSSSHSPAYQSIQKFWFKLDPGRQRQFIDLIVARMKDPAIGFDYNRAELPFHWDAAKFPGIPDQALLVFEERRDLKTWQYELALRLAAKAAFGSDQYAAEQRQRFGLIRDDSSDAFSSRALAFKRVYFLGNDEQREFYADQLDRVPDAMLEQFLIATGWHRSPHEPNATVTTRMLRERAAARIAAVTDDKLRRDLQERFRLDRAS
;
A
#
# COMPACT_ATOMS: atom_id res chain seq x y z
N MET A 1 62.01 23.73 -20.20
CA MET A 1 61.17 23.57 -18.99
C MET A 1 60.43 24.85 -18.61
N ILE A 2 61.12 25.94 -18.26
CA ILE A 2 60.49 27.19 -17.75
C ILE A 2 59.37 27.73 -18.66
N ARG A 3 59.59 27.78 -19.98
CA ARG A 3 58.59 28.26 -20.96
C ARG A 3 57.31 27.40 -21.02
N HIS A 4 57.41 26.10 -20.76
CA HIS A 4 56.25 25.20 -20.73
C HIS A 4 55.46 25.36 -19.44
N THR A 5 56.14 25.51 -18.31
CA THR A 5 55.52 25.79 -17.01
C THR A 5 54.79 27.13 -16.99
N VAL A 6 55.40 28.19 -17.54
CA VAL A 6 54.78 29.52 -17.63
C VAL A 6 53.52 29.51 -18.50
N THR A 7 53.58 28.86 -19.66
CA THR A 7 52.41 28.75 -20.56
C THR A 7 51.30 27.88 -19.98
N LEU A 8 51.64 26.87 -19.18
CA LEU A 8 50.68 26.07 -18.44
C LEU A 8 49.97 26.89 -17.35
N LEU A 9 50.71 27.62 -16.51
CA LEU A 9 50.14 28.46 -15.45
C LEU A 9 49.23 29.56 -16.03
N LEU A 10 49.66 30.18 -17.14
CA LEU A 10 48.84 31.16 -17.86
C LEU A 10 47.54 30.53 -18.38
N GLY A 11 47.61 29.32 -18.95
CA GLY A 11 46.42 28.60 -19.41
C GLY A 11 45.44 28.27 -18.28
N LEU A 12 45.96 27.82 -17.12
CA LEU A 12 45.13 27.57 -15.94
C LEU A 12 44.48 28.85 -15.40
N ALA A 13 45.21 29.97 -15.40
CA ALA A 13 44.66 31.27 -14.98
C ALA A 13 43.54 31.76 -15.91
N ILE A 14 43.71 31.61 -17.23
CA ILE A 14 42.69 31.95 -18.22
C ILE A 14 41.43 31.10 -18.01
N LEU A 15 41.59 29.79 -17.82
CA LEU A 15 40.47 28.89 -17.58
C LEU A 15 39.74 29.22 -16.27
N ALA A 16 40.46 29.49 -15.19
CA ALA A 16 39.87 29.89 -13.91
C ALA A 16 39.10 31.21 -14.01
N ALA A 17 39.68 32.23 -14.66
CA ALA A 17 39.04 33.53 -14.84
C ALA A 17 37.81 33.44 -15.74
N ALA A 18 37.90 32.75 -16.88
CA ALA A 18 36.79 32.54 -17.79
C ALA A 18 35.64 31.79 -17.09
N TYR A 19 35.97 30.73 -16.35
CA TYR A 19 34.98 29.96 -15.61
C TYR A 19 34.30 30.81 -14.52
N TRP A 20 35.06 31.61 -13.76
CA TRP A 20 34.51 32.46 -12.70
C TRP A 20 33.55 33.52 -13.25
N VAL A 21 33.88 34.14 -14.39
CA VAL A 21 33.00 35.10 -15.08
C VAL A 21 31.72 34.41 -15.54
N LEU A 22 31.83 33.27 -16.22
CA LEU A 22 30.67 32.51 -16.71
C LEU A 22 29.79 31.97 -15.57
N ALA A 23 30.38 31.60 -14.44
CA ALA A 23 29.69 31.10 -13.25
C ALA A 23 29.05 32.20 -12.38
N SER A 24 29.38 33.47 -12.60
CA SER A 24 28.77 34.61 -11.90
C SER A 24 27.48 35.12 -12.57
N TRP A 25 27.29 34.80 -13.86
CA TRP A 25 26.10 35.15 -14.65
C TRP A 25 24.77 34.41 -14.33
N PRO A 26 24.75 33.16 -13.80
CA PRO A 26 23.53 32.43 -13.46
C PRO A 26 22.65 33.10 -12.39
N ILE A 27 23.19 34.02 -11.60
CA ILE A 27 22.42 34.81 -10.60
C ILE A 27 21.33 35.65 -11.29
N ILE A 28 21.57 36.12 -12.52
CA ILE A 28 20.61 36.88 -13.33
C ILE A 28 19.58 35.94 -13.98
N ALA A 29 19.98 34.70 -14.31
CA ALA A 29 19.11 33.70 -14.93
C ALA A 29 18.13 33.02 -13.96
N LEU A 30 18.44 33.00 -12.66
CA LEU A 30 17.53 32.54 -11.59
C LEU A 30 16.21 33.34 -11.54
N VAL A 31 16.20 34.59 -12.04
CA VAL A 31 15.01 35.45 -12.13
C VAL A 31 14.03 34.95 -13.21
N PHE A 32 14.50 34.18 -14.20
CA PHE A 32 13.68 33.64 -15.30
C PHE A 32 13.82 32.11 -15.39
N PHE A 33 13.18 31.41 -14.45
CA PHE A 33 13.26 29.95 -14.28
C PHE A 33 13.02 29.13 -15.58
N PHE A 34 12.23 29.67 -16.52
CA PHE A 34 11.92 29.02 -17.79
C PHE A 34 13.05 29.06 -18.84
N LEU A 35 13.99 30.02 -18.76
CA LEU A 35 15.11 30.16 -19.72
C LEU A 35 16.39 29.44 -19.26
N VAL A 36 16.40 28.84 -18.07
CA VAL A 36 17.59 28.26 -17.43
C VAL A 36 18.27 27.19 -18.31
N ARG A 37 17.50 26.44 -19.10
CA ARG A 37 18.05 25.42 -20.02
C ARG A 37 18.87 26.03 -21.14
N ASP A 38 18.33 27.05 -21.80
CA ASP A 38 18.93 27.65 -22.98
C ASP A 38 20.14 28.50 -22.59
N VAL A 39 20.05 29.20 -21.45
CA VAL A 39 21.18 29.93 -20.86
C VAL A 39 22.32 28.98 -20.47
N ALA A 40 22.03 27.87 -19.77
CA ALA A 40 23.05 26.88 -19.43
C ALA A 40 23.70 26.24 -20.67
N GLY A 41 22.91 25.97 -21.71
CA GLY A 41 23.41 25.51 -23.01
C GLY A 41 24.37 26.51 -23.63
N GLY A 42 23.99 27.79 -23.69
CA GLY A 42 24.85 28.87 -24.21
C GLY A 42 26.15 29.04 -23.42
N LEU A 43 26.09 28.99 -22.09
CA LEU A 43 27.28 29.06 -21.22
C LEU A 43 28.25 27.88 -21.47
N ASN A 44 27.73 26.67 -21.68
CA ASN A 44 28.57 25.53 -22.05
C ASN A 44 29.23 25.70 -23.41
N VAL A 45 28.51 26.23 -24.40
CA VAL A 45 29.08 26.49 -25.73
C VAL A 45 30.22 27.51 -25.61
N LEU A 46 30.01 28.60 -24.87
CA LEU A 46 31.06 29.60 -24.61
C LEU A 46 32.26 28.99 -23.87
N TRP A 47 32.00 28.16 -22.86
CA TRP A 47 33.04 27.47 -22.09
C TRP A 47 33.87 26.52 -22.96
N LEU A 48 33.21 25.71 -23.78
CA LEU A 48 33.86 24.80 -24.73
C LEU A 48 34.64 25.58 -25.80
N ALA A 49 34.12 26.72 -26.27
CA ALA A 49 34.82 27.57 -27.22
C ALA A 49 36.13 28.12 -26.63
N VAL A 50 36.15 28.51 -25.35
CA VAL A 50 37.38 28.93 -24.64
C VAL A 50 38.38 27.77 -24.57
N ILE A 51 37.94 26.56 -24.22
CA ILE A 51 38.79 25.36 -24.15
C ILE A 51 39.39 25.03 -25.52
N VAL A 52 38.55 24.90 -26.54
CA VAL A 52 38.96 24.53 -27.90
C VAL A 52 39.86 25.63 -28.49
N GLY A 53 39.50 26.90 -28.32
CA GLY A 53 40.30 28.04 -28.77
C GLY A 53 41.69 28.05 -28.14
N MET A 54 41.79 27.77 -26.84
CA MET A 54 43.08 27.69 -26.16
C MET A 54 43.93 26.51 -26.65
N MET A 55 43.32 25.33 -26.85
CA MET A 55 44.04 24.17 -27.40
C MET A 55 44.51 24.42 -28.83
N ALA A 56 43.67 24.99 -29.69
CA ALA A 56 44.00 25.31 -31.07
C ALA A 56 45.11 26.36 -31.16
N PHE A 57 45.04 27.42 -30.33
CA PHE A 57 46.10 28.42 -30.24
C PHE A 57 47.40 27.80 -29.71
N GLY A 58 47.32 26.97 -28.68
CA GLY A 58 48.46 26.23 -28.14
C GLY A 58 49.13 25.32 -29.18
N ALA A 59 48.34 24.58 -29.95
CA ALA A 59 48.85 23.68 -30.98
C ALA A 59 49.50 24.46 -32.15
N THR A 60 48.82 25.49 -32.67
CA THR A 60 49.31 26.30 -33.80
C THR A 60 50.57 27.09 -33.46
N ARG A 61 50.68 27.61 -32.22
CA ARG A 61 51.84 28.37 -31.74
C ARG A 61 52.90 27.52 -31.04
N ARG A 62 52.76 26.19 -31.04
CA ARG A 62 53.69 25.24 -30.38
C ARG A 62 53.91 25.54 -28.89
N HIS A 63 52.84 25.89 -28.18
CA HIS A 63 52.78 26.05 -26.74
C HIS A 63 52.09 24.85 -26.08
N PRO A 64 52.82 23.74 -25.79
CA PRO A 64 52.20 22.53 -25.27
C PRO A 64 51.58 22.72 -23.88
N GLY A 65 52.04 23.73 -23.11
CA GLY A 65 51.43 24.09 -21.81
C GLY A 65 49.97 24.55 -21.93
N LEU A 66 49.61 25.28 -23.01
CA LEU A 66 48.23 25.70 -23.27
C LEU A 66 47.34 24.55 -23.73
N VAL A 67 47.92 23.55 -24.39
CA VAL A 67 47.20 22.33 -24.81
C VAL A 67 46.92 21.42 -23.61
N ALA A 68 47.86 21.35 -22.64
CA ALA A 68 47.71 20.54 -21.43
C ALA A 68 46.84 21.20 -20.34
N ALA A 69 46.70 22.53 -20.35
CA ALA A 69 45.98 23.28 -19.32
C ALA A 69 44.51 22.84 -19.12
N PRO A 70 43.68 22.56 -20.16
CA PRO A 70 42.32 22.08 -19.96
C PRO A 70 42.27 20.74 -19.24
N LEU A 71 43.12 19.78 -19.61
CA LEU A 71 43.16 18.46 -18.99
C LEU A 71 43.52 18.58 -17.49
N LEU A 72 44.52 19.40 -17.18
CA LEU A 72 44.93 19.65 -15.80
C LEU A 72 43.87 20.43 -15.00
N PHE A 73 43.16 21.37 -15.63
CA PHE A 73 42.04 22.07 -15.01
C PHE A 73 40.88 21.12 -14.66
N PHE A 74 40.48 20.26 -15.59
CA PHE A 74 39.43 19.25 -15.34
C PHE A 74 39.85 18.23 -14.28
N ALA A 75 41.11 17.77 -14.29
CA ALA A 75 41.65 16.88 -13.28
C ALA A 75 41.67 17.53 -11.88
N ALA A 76 42.11 18.80 -11.80
CA ALA A 76 42.09 19.57 -10.56
C ALA A 76 40.66 19.81 -10.05
N TRP A 77 39.73 20.17 -10.94
CA TRP A 77 38.32 20.33 -10.61
C TRP A 77 37.74 19.04 -10.05
N PHE A 78 37.91 17.92 -10.77
CA PHE A 78 37.46 16.61 -10.33
C PHE A 78 38.01 16.25 -8.96
N GLY A 79 39.31 16.45 -8.73
CA GLY A 79 39.95 16.21 -7.43
C GLY A 79 39.35 17.07 -6.32
N VAL A 80 39.14 18.36 -6.56
CA VAL A 80 38.49 19.26 -5.59
C VAL A 80 37.04 18.85 -5.33
N SER A 81 36.29 18.41 -6.34
CA SER A 81 34.91 17.94 -6.18
C SER A 81 34.82 16.64 -5.39
N VAL A 82 35.77 15.72 -5.57
CA VAL A 82 35.88 14.51 -4.73
C VAL A 82 36.18 14.89 -3.28
N VAL A 83 37.12 15.81 -3.05
CA VAL A 83 37.44 16.30 -1.69
C VAL A 83 36.27 17.04 -1.06
N ASP A 84 35.55 17.88 -1.81
CA ASP A 84 34.38 18.62 -1.34
C ASP A 84 33.24 17.67 -0.92
N ARG A 85 33.01 16.63 -1.73
CA ARG A 85 32.03 15.59 -1.41
C ARG A 85 32.46 14.74 -0.22
N TYR A 86 33.73 14.35 -0.15
CA TYR A 86 34.28 13.63 1.00
C TYR A 86 34.20 14.47 2.28
N LYS A 87 34.51 15.77 2.22
CA LYS A 87 34.33 16.69 3.35
C LYS A 87 32.87 16.83 3.74
N ALA A 88 31.96 16.94 2.78
CA ALA A 88 30.53 16.93 3.06
C ALA A 88 30.09 15.62 3.73
N GLU A 89 30.59 14.47 3.30
CA GLU A 89 30.31 13.16 3.93
C GLU A 89 31.02 12.98 5.28
N ALA A 90 32.15 13.65 5.53
CA ALA A 90 32.90 13.57 6.78
C ALA A 90 32.41 14.57 7.85
N GLU A 91 31.96 15.75 7.44
CA GLU A 91 31.39 16.78 8.32
C GLU A 91 29.97 16.45 8.76
N THR A 92 29.30 15.49 8.11
CA THR A 92 27.92 15.12 8.40
C THR A 92 27.81 13.62 8.59
N ASP A 93 27.03 13.17 9.57
CA ASP A 93 27.04 11.77 10.02
C ASP A 93 26.87 10.71 8.90
N PRO A 94 27.59 9.57 8.98
CA PRO A 94 27.44 8.45 8.05
C PRO A 94 26.05 7.81 8.17
N SER A 95 25.64 7.04 7.16
CA SER A 95 24.35 6.36 7.15
C SER A 95 24.19 5.41 8.34
N LEU A 96 22.97 5.30 8.84
CA LEU A 96 22.65 4.53 10.04
C LEU A 96 23.01 3.03 9.91
N ALA A 97 22.92 2.45 8.70
CA ALA A 97 23.32 1.06 8.44
C ALA A 97 24.81 0.77 8.67
N VAL A 98 25.65 1.81 8.71
CA VAL A 98 27.11 1.68 8.89
C VAL A 98 27.52 1.93 10.34
N ARG A 99 26.64 2.47 11.18
CA ARG A 99 26.96 2.81 12.57
C ARG A 99 26.63 1.66 13.50
N THR A 100 27.57 1.32 14.38
CA THR A 100 27.30 0.45 15.52
C THR A 100 26.48 1.22 16.55
N ILE A 101 25.30 0.71 16.86
CA ILE A 101 24.45 1.26 17.90
C ILE A 101 25.02 0.82 19.25
N PRO A 102 25.18 1.73 20.21
CA PRO A 102 25.62 1.36 21.55
C PRO A 102 24.76 0.22 22.10
N ALA A 103 25.41 -0.89 22.49
CA ALA A 103 24.71 -2.11 22.91
C ALA A 103 23.79 -1.85 24.11
N GLU A 104 24.20 -0.95 25.00
CA GLU A 104 23.47 -0.48 26.18
C GLU A 104 22.08 0.11 25.88
N LEU A 105 21.86 0.62 24.65
CA LEU A 105 20.55 1.18 24.28
C LEU A 105 19.51 0.10 24.03
N LYS A 106 19.94 -1.12 23.68
CA LYS A 106 19.03 -2.26 23.45
C LYS A 106 18.39 -2.77 24.73
N ASP A 107 19.02 -2.51 25.88
CA ASP A 107 18.54 -2.95 27.19
C ASP A 107 17.44 -2.03 27.75
N ILE A 108 17.26 -0.85 27.15
CA ILE A 108 16.23 0.10 27.56
C ILE A 108 14.86 -0.39 27.06
N ARG A 109 13.96 -0.71 27.99
CA ARG A 109 12.65 -1.32 27.67
C ARG A 109 11.51 -0.32 27.44
N THR A 110 11.79 0.99 27.41
CA THR A 110 10.80 2.01 27.09
C THR A 110 11.32 2.86 25.95
N VAL A 111 10.54 3.02 24.89
CA VAL A 111 10.88 3.88 23.75
C VAL A 111 9.81 4.93 23.55
N THR A 112 10.23 6.18 23.43
CA THR A 112 9.40 7.33 23.10
C THR A 112 9.77 7.84 21.73
N LEU A 113 8.81 7.91 20.82
CA LEU A 113 8.92 8.54 19.51
C LEU A 113 8.23 9.89 19.53
N VAL A 114 9.02 10.95 19.33
CA VAL A 114 8.53 12.32 19.22
C VAL A 114 8.51 12.70 17.75
N THR A 115 7.32 12.74 17.14
CA THR A 115 7.16 12.89 15.69
C THR A 115 6.02 13.84 15.31
N ARG A 116 6.08 14.38 14.08
CA ARG A 116 4.95 15.11 13.45
C ARG A 116 3.99 14.14 12.75
N GLY A 117 3.42 13.23 13.53
CA GLY A 117 2.54 12.14 13.05
C GLY A 117 3.23 10.79 12.93
N VAL A 118 2.45 9.70 12.83
CA VAL A 118 2.95 8.33 12.72
C VAL A 118 2.76 7.84 11.30
N ARG A 119 3.82 7.31 10.65
CA ARG A 119 3.60 6.47 9.46
C ARG A 119 3.03 5.12 9.91
N GLY A 120 1.85 4.74 9.42
CA GLY A 120 1.45 3.32 9.45
C GLY A 120 2.41 2.51 8.54
N CYS A 121 2.91 1.32 8.86
CA CYS A 121 2.59 0.35 9.92
C CYS A 121 3.85 -0.42 10.37
N CYS A 122 3.76 -0.94 11.61
CA CYS A 122 4.17 -2.29 12.08
C CYS A 122 5.28 -2.30 13.15
N GLY A 123 6.29 -1.44 13.07
CA GLY A 123 7.43 -1.49 14.00
C GLY A 123 7.08 -1.32 15.48
N GLN A 124 6.15 -0.44 15.86
CA GLN A 124 5.69 -0.32 17.25
C GLN A 124 5.13 -1.63 17.80
N VAL A 125 4.43 -2.39 16.96
CA VAL A 125 3.82 -3.67 17.34
C VAL A 125 4.90 -4.72 17.46
N SER A 126 5.86 -4.75 16.53
CA SER A 126 7.00 -5.67 16.57
C SER A 126 7.89 -5.44 17.79
N LEU A 127 8.15 -4.17 18.18
CA LEU A 127 8.92 -3.84 19.38
C LEU A 127 8.28 -4.41 20.66
N LEU A 128 6.96 -4.21 20.80
CA LEU A 128 6.19 -4.73 21.94
C LEU A 128 6.04 -6.25 21.89
N ALA A 129 5.77 -6.79 20.70
CA ALA A 129 5.47 -8.21 20.52
C ALA A 129 6.70 -9.10 20.73
N ASP A 130 7.84 -8.67 20.20
CA ASP A 130 9.10 -9.39 20.36
C ASP A 130 9.73 -9.18 21.75
N HIS A 131 9.03 -8.49 22.67
CA HIS A 131 9.50 -8.14 24.00
C HIS A 131 10.85 -7.42 23.96
N LEU A 132 11.06 -6.56 22.96
CA LEU A 132 12.22 -5.69 22.86
C LEU A 132 12.02 -4.47 23.75
N VAL A 133 10.79 -3.96 23.80
CA VAL A 133 10.34 -2.93 24.74
C VAL A 133 9.07 -3.40 25.46
N ASP A 134 8.89 -2.93 26.68
CA ASP A 134 7.67 -3.13 27.46
C ASP A 134 6.66 -2.02 27.18
N ARG A 135 7.15 -0.80 26.85
CA ARG A 135 6.34 0.39 26.64
C ARG A 135 6.79 1.15 25.40
N TYR A 136 5.82 1.42 24.53
CA TYR A 136 5.96 2.29 23.39
C TYR A 136 5.21 3.58 23.65
N VAL A 137 5.88 4.73 23.57
CA VAL A 137 5.27 6.03 23.80
C VAL A 137 5.34 6.84 22.52
N HIS A 138 4.21 7.40 22.10
CA HIS A 138 4.12 8.34 21.00
C HIS A 138 3.79 9.72 21.56
N ALA A 139 4.60 10.70 21.20
CA ALA A 139 4.35 12.10 21.49
C ALA A 139 4.32 12.87 20.16
N ALA A 140 3.23 13.62 19.94
CA ALA A 140 3.15 14.53 18.81
C ALA A 140 3.74 15.89 19.21
N ASP A 141 4.62 16.45 18.38
CA ASP A 141 5.12 17.83 18.54
C ASP A 141 4.44 18.75 17.52
N ASP A 142 4.07 19.95 17.94
CA ASP A 142 3.58 21.00 17.05
C ASP A 142 4.74 21.70 16.30
N GLU A 143 4.43 22.71 15.48
CA GLU A 143 5.47 23.46 14.77
C GLU A 143 6.33 24.35 15.68
N LYS A 144 5.88 24.58 16.92
CA LYS A 144 6.49 25.45 17.91
C LYS A 144 7.26 24.70 19.00
N GLY A 145 7.31 23.36 18.96
CA GLY A 145 8.00 22.55 19.95
C GLY A 145 7.13 22.14 21.15
N HIS A 146 5.82 22.38 21.11
CA HIS A 146 4.91 21.93 22.16
C HIS A 146 4.49 20.49 21.95
N ILE A 147 4.69 19.69 23.00
CA ILE A 147 4.25 18.30 23.05
C ILE A 147 2.73 18.29 23.27
N GLY A 148 2.01 17.74 22.30
CA GLY A 148 0.58 17.42 22.38
C GLY A 148 0.31 16.20 23.28
N PRO A 149 -0.88 15.58 23.18
CA PRO A 149 -1.21 14.42 24.00
C PRO A 149 -0.21 13.27 23.78
N ILE A 150 0.31 12.74 24.89
CA ILE A 150 1.28 11.64 24.88
C ILE A 150 0.51 10.33 25.05
N GLN A 151 0.70 9.40 24.11
CA GLN A 151 0.06 8.10 24.12
C GLN A 151 1.07 7.01 24.47
N MET A 152 0.82 6.26 25.52
CA MET A 152 1.58 5.06 25.88
C MET A 152 0.82 3.82 25.45
N THR A 153 1.46 2.99 24.66
CA THR A 153 0.99 1.66 24.25
C THR A 153 1.83 0.58 24.89
N GLU A 154 1.17 -0.39 25.49
CA GLU A 154 1.78 -1.57 26.10
C GLU A 154 1.08 -2.84 25.63
N LEU A 155 1.75 -3.98 25.81
CA LEU A 155 1.18 -5.28 25.54
C LEU A 155 0.45 -5.78 26.79
N ALA A 156 -0.86 -5.98 26.69
CA ALA A 156 -1.70 -6.51 27.77
C ALA A 156 -2.20 -7.92 27.40
N ALA A 157 -2.60 -8.72 28.41
CA ALA A 157 -3.26 -9.99 28.13
C ALA A 157 -4.67 -9.72 27.56
N ALA A 158 -5.11 -10.50 26.57
CA ALA A 158 -6.37 -10.28 25.87
C ALA A 158 -7.60 -10.22 26.78
N LYS A 159 -7.58 -10.94 27.91
CA LYS A 159 -8.63 -10.91 28.94
C LYS A 159 -8.78 -9.55 29.64
N ASP A 160 -7.72 -8.74 29.64
CA ASP A 160 -7.65 -7.43 30.28
C ASP A 160 -7.94 -6.29 29.28
N CYS A 161 -8.34 -6.66 28.05
CA CYS A 161 -8.58 -5.75 26.93
C CYS A 161 -10.06 -5.65 26.59
N THR A 162 -10.47 -4.45 26.21
CA THR A 162 -11.78 -4.18 25.61
C THR A 162 -11.88 -4.72 24.18
N ALA A 163 -13.10 -4.91 23.68
CA ALA A 163 -13.33 -5.32 22.30
C ALA A 163 -12.73 -4.34 21.27
N GLU A 164 -12.67 -3.05 21.62
CA GLU A 164 -12.08 -2.01 20.77
C GLU A 164 -10.55 -2.12 20.72
N GLU A 165 -9.89 -2.38 21.86
CA GLU A 165 -8.44 -2.61 21.92
C GLU A 165 -8.06 -3.88 21.16
N LEU A 166 -8.84 -4.95 21.30
CA LEU A 166 -8.66 -6.17 20.50
C LEU A 166 -8.82 -5.89 19.00
N ARG A 167 -9.78 -5.03 18.61
CA ARG A 167 -9.96 -4.63 17.21
C ARG A 167 -8.77 -3.82 16.68
N ARG A 168 -8.22 -2.91 17.48
CA ARG A 168 -7.01 -2.14 17.14
C ARG A 168 -5.73 -2.98 17.10
N SER A 169 -5.77 -4.16 17.71
CA SER A 169 -4.66 -5.12 17.80
C SER A 169 -4.68 -6.17 16.69
N GLU A 170 -5.37 -5.92 15.57
CA GLU A 170 -5.53 -6.90 14.50
C GLU A 170 -4.19 -7.45 14.00
N LEU A 171 -3.13 -6.62 13.96
CA LEU A 171 -1.78 -7.06 13.55
C LEU A 171 -1.17 -8.14 14.47
N LEU A 172 -1.40 -8.06 15.79
CA LEU A 172 -0.97 -9.10 16.73
C LEU A 172 -1.74 -10.40 16.47
N GLN A 173 -3.05 -10.28 16.24
CA GLN A 173 -3.92 -11.43 15.99
C GLN A 173 -3.57 -12.11 14.67
N ARG A 174 -3.29 -11.37 13.60
CA ARG A 174 -2.82 -11.91 12.32
C ARG A 174 -1.49 -12.64 12.46
N ALA A 175 -0.63 -12.20 13.38
CA ALA A 175 0.59 -12.91 13.74
C ALA A 175 0.37 -14.11 14.67
N GLY A 176 -0.87 -14.43 15.10
CA GLY A 176 -1.17 -15.56 15.98
C GLY A 176 -1.03 -15.27 17.48
N ARG A 177 -0.81 -14.02 17.85
CA ARG A 177 -0.67 -13.55 19.24
C ARG A 177 -2.03 -13.14 19.83
N ILE A 178 -2.93 -14.12 19.97
CA ILE A 178 -4.32 -13.86 20.39
C ILE A 178 -4.51 -13.65 21.89
N GLY A 179 -3.56 -14.12 22.69
CA GLY A 179 -3.58 -13.98 24.14
C GLY A 179 -3.21 -12.56 24.59
N GLU A 180 -3.00 -11.65 23.64
CA GLU A 180 -2.43 -10.35 23.87
C GLU A 180 -3.17 -9.28 23.06
N CYS A 181 -3.12 -8.04 23.53
CA CYS A 181 -3.58 -6.87 22.81
C CYS A 181 -2.67 -5.68 23.07
N LEU A 182 -2.77 -4.67 22.21
CA LEU A 182 -2.23 -3.34 22.40
C LEU A 182 -3.22 -2.53 23.24
N LYS A 183 -2.78 -2.12 24.42
CA LYS A 183 -3.51 -1.22 25.30
C LYS A 183 -2.88 0.17 25.22
N THR A 184 -3.66 1.16 24.80
CA THR A 184 -3.17 2.54 24.65
C THR A 184 -3.83 3.44 25.69
N THR A 185 -3.02 4.17 26.45
CA THR A 185 -3.43 5.13 27.46
C THR A 185 -2.80 6.48 27.20
N THR A 186 -3.45 7.57 27.62
CA THR A 186 -2.86 8.91 27.60
C THR A 186 -2.10 9.14 28.90
N ILE A 187 -0.89 9.70 28.81
CA ILE A 187 -0.04 10.04 29.96
C ILE A 187 0.34 11.51 29.94
N ASP A 188 0.71 12.06 31.11
CA ASP A 188 0.95 13.50 31.26
C ASP A 188 2.39 13.93 30.96
N SER A 189 3.34 12.98 30.90
CA SER A 189 4.76 13.28 30.67
C SER A 189 5.50 12.13 29.99
N ILE A 190 6.61 12.44 29.33
CA ILE A 190 7.49 11.44 28.71
C ILE A 190 8.20 10.64 29.83
N PRO A 191 8.04 9.32 29.88
CA PRO A 191 8.68 8.48 30.89
C PRO A 191 10.18 8.33 30.63
N ASP A 192 10.90 7.90 31.66
CA ASP A 192 12.30 7.51 31.53
C ASP A 192 12.46 6.35 30.53
N GLY A 193 13.55 6.38 29.76
CA GLY A 193 13.79 5.44 28.67
C GLY A 193 14.48 6.09 27.46
N LEU A 194 14.32 5.46 26.31
CA LEU A 194 14.88 5.91 25.06
C LEU A 194 13.95 6.96 24.44
N VAL A 195 14.43 8.16 24.13
CA VAL A 195 13.64 9.20 23.49
C VAL A 195 14.24 9.50 22.12
N VAL A 196 13.46 9.24 21.07
CA VAL A 196 13.84 9.45 19.67
C VAL A 196 13.12 10.67 19.14
N ARG A 197 13.88 11.65 18.64
CA ARG A 197 13.36 12.92 18.13
C ARG A 197 13.92 13.22 16.76
N MET A 198 13.07 13.75 15.88
CA MET A 198 13.50 14.35 14.62
C MET A 198 13.17 15.84 14.64
N GLN A 199 14.19 16.68 14.64
CA GLN A 199 14.01 18.13 14.57
C GLN A 199 14.12 18.58 13.12
N PRO A 200 13.01 18.92 12.44
CA PRO A 200 13.09 19.58 11.15
C PRO A 200 13.67 20.98 11.36
N ARG A 201 14.66 21.36 10.53
CA ARG A 201 15.04 22.79 10.44
C ARG A 201 13.91 23.57 9.76
N PRO A 202 13.69 24.84 10.16
CA PRO A 202 12.74 25.71 9.48
C PRO A 202 13.04 25.80 7.98
N TYR A 203 11.97 25.78 7.20
CA TYR A 203 11.89 25.59 5.76
C TYR A 203 12.57 26.74 4.99
N TYR A 204 13.90 26.67 4.76
CA TYR A 204 14.57 27.47 3.73
C TYR A 204 14.96 26.57 2.56
N PRO A 205 14.39 26.76 1.35
CA PRO A 205 14.31 25.70 0.37
C PRO A 205 15.57 25.47 -0.50
N MET A 206 16.73 26.10 -0.28
CA MET A 206 17.81 25.97 -1.28
C MET A 206 19.23 25.63 -0.85
N VAL A 207 19.76 26.05 0.30
CA VAL A 207 21.18 25.76 0.59
C VAL A 207 21.45 25.77 2.10
N GLY A 208 21.57 24.59 2.72
CA GLY A 208 21.95 24.47 4.14
C GLY A 208 21.44 23.20 4.82
N CYS A 209 22.37 22.33 5.21
CA CYS A 209 22.19 21.08 5.98
C CYS A 209 21.37 21.26 7.28
N CYS A 210 20.83 20.24 7.98
CA CYS A 210 20.29 18.90 7.70
C CYS A 210 19.20 18.68 8.78
N THR A 211 18.20 17.81 8.58
CA THR A 211 17.33 17.35 9.67
C THR A 211 18.20 16.61 10.69
N VAL A 212 18.06 16.96 11.96
CA VAL A 212 18.82 16.36 13.06
C VAL A 212 17.93 15.35 13.77
N GLY A 213 18.30 14.08 13.67
CA GLY A 213 17.78 13.00 14.48
C GLY A 213 18.59 12.88 15.77
N THR A 214 17.92 12.74 16.90
CA THR A 214 18.58 12.48 18.19
C THR A 214 17.96 11.27 18.85
N LEU A 215 18.82 10.48 19.46
CA LEU A 215 18.46 9.40 20.37
C LEU A 215 19.02 9.81 21.73
N ASN A 216 18.10 10.09 22.64
CA ASN A 216 18.38 10.53 23.99
C ASN A 216 18.06 9.39 24.95
N VAL A 217 18.83 9.29 26.02
CA VAL A 217 18.51 8.48 27.19
C VAL A 217 17.95 9.42 28.24
N ARG A 218 16.70 9.19 28.64
CA ARG A 218 16.02 9.93 29.69
C ARG A 218 16.08 9.14 30.99
N GLN A 219 16.64 9.74 32.04
CA GLN A 219 16.74 9.17 33.38
C GLN A 219 16.43 10.24 34.42
N ASN A 220 15.56 9.95 35.38
CA ASN A 220 15.10 10.89 36.40
C ASN A 220 14.55 12.20 35.80
N GLY A 221 13.92 12.12 34.62
CA GLY A 221 13.40 13.28 33.91
C GLY A 221 14.42 14.13 33.16
N GLU A 222 15.72 13.81 33.24
CA GLU A 222 16.79 14.47 32.49
C GLU A 222 17.12 13.69 31.21
N GLU A 223 17.26 14.38 30.07
CA GLU A 223 17.64 13.79 28.79
C GLU A 223 19.12 14.02 28.49
N ARG A 224 19.85 12.93 28.23
CA ARG A 224 21.21 12.96 27.71
C ARG A 224 21.25 12.42 26.29
N VAL A 225 21.85 13.16 25.36
CA VAL A 225 22.05 12.69 23.99
C VAL A 225 23.02 11.50 24.00
N ALA A 226 22.56 10.34 23.54
CA ALA A 226 23.38 9.15 23.37
C ALA A 226 23.91 9.03 21.93
N ALA A 227 23.11 9.44 20.95
CA ALA A 227 23.54 9.52 19.56
C ALA A 227 22.76 10.56 18.77
N THR A 228 23.42 11.11 17.75
CA THR A 228 22.87 12.08 16.79
C THR A 228 23.04 11.52 15.39
N TRP A 229 22.11 11.84 14.51
CA TRP A 229 22.17 11.58 13.07
C TRP A 229 21.77 12.82 12.31
N HIS A 230 22.43 13.02 11.18
CA HIS A 230 22.12 14.11 10.27
C HIS A 230 21.66 13.53 8.94
N SER A 231 20.45 13.91 8.51
CA SER A 231 19.94 13.53 7.20
C SER A 231 19.49 14.76 6.44
N GLY A 232 19.83 14.86 5.16
CA GLY A 232 19.44 16.05 4.40
C GLY A 232 20.06 16.11 3.03
N ARG A 233 19.91 17.29 2.42
CA ARG A 233 20.44 17.59 1.09
C ARG A 233 21.51 18.66 1.24
N ARG A 234 22.64 18.46 0.55
CA ARG A 234 23.73 19.44 0.51
C ARG A 234 24.14 19.69 -0.93
N VAL A 235 24.45 20.95 -1.21
CA VAL A 235 25.07 21.34 -2.47
C VAL A 235 26.56 21.08 -2.35
N VAL A 236 27.10 20.29 -3.27
CA VAL A 236 28.54 20.03 -3.43
C VAL A 236 28.96 20.35 -4.86
N ARG A 237 30.26 20.52 -5.13
CA ARG A 237 30.75 20.73 -6.48
C ARG A 237 30.42 19.53 -7.39
N SER A 238 30.04 19.80 -8.64
CA SER A 238 29.87 18.75 -9.64
C SER A 238 31.22 18.14 -10.02
N TYR A 239 31.24 16.87 -10.46
CA TYR A 239 32.45 16.23 -10.96
C TYR A 239 33.02 16.87 -12.23
N ALA A 240 32.19 17.61 -12.98
CA ALA A 240 32.61 18.34 -14.17
C ALA A 240 32.29 19.84 -14.04
N PRO A 241 33.18 20.72 -14.55
CA PRO A 241 32.94 22.15 -14.59
C PRO A 241 32.03 22.50 -15.78
N LEU A 242 30.79 22.00 -15.79
CA LEU A 242 29.79 22.28 -16.83
C LEU A 242 28.65 23.10 -16.25
N PHE A 243 27.94 23.84 -17.09
CA PHE A 243 26.72 24.56 -16.72
C PHE A 243 25.51 23.66 -17.00
N GLY A 244 24.49 23.72 -16.16
CA GLY A 244 23.35 22.80 -16.24
C GLY A 244 22.19 23.35 -15.43
N ARG A 245 21.05 22.68 -15.51
CA ARG A 245 19.92 23.04 -14.65
C ARG A 245 20.34 22.83 -13.18
N PRO A 246 19.93 23.70 -12.25
CA PRO A 246 19.89 23.31 -10.85
C PRO A 246 19.07 22.01 -10.78
N ASN A 247 19.58 21.00 -10.08
CA ASN A 247 18.93 19.68 -10.04
C ASN A 247 17.41 19.82 -9.79
N ALA A 248 16.62 19.04 -10.52
CA ALA A 248 15.25 18.72 -10.15
C ALA A 248 15.22 18.23 -8.67
N PRO A 249 14.08 18.24 -7.97
CA PRO A 249 14.03 17.95 -6.52
C PRO A 249 14.54 16.57 -6.09
N ASP A 250 15.04 15.74 -7.00
CA ASP A 250 15.63 14.42 -6.74
C ASP A 250 17.17 14.48 -6.75
N PRO A 251 17.82 14.31 -5.58
CA PRO A 251 19.28 14.32 -5.47
C PRO A 251 19.93 13.10 -6.12
N THR A 252 21.14 13.29 -6.65
CA THR A 252 21.88 12.25 -7.36
C THR A 252 22.93 11.59 -6.46
N VAL A 253 23.05 10.26 -6.54
CA VAL A 253 24.05 9.49 -5.78
C VAL A 253 25.23 9.07 -6.65
N SER A 254 25.04 8.91 -7.97
CA SER A 254 26.06 8.38 -8.88
C SER A 254 26.92 9.47 -9.55
N VAL A 255 28.16 9.11 -9.91
CA VAL A 255 29.09 9.94 -10.69
C VAL A 255 28.51 10.28 -12.06
N TRP A 256 27.85 9.32 -12.72
CA TRP A 256 27.25 9.49 -14.05
C TRP A 256 26.08 10.47 -14.07
N SER A 257 25.28 10.48 -13.00
CA SER A 257 24.20 11.44 -12.81
C SER A 257 24.68 12.84 -12.39
N GLY A 258 25.93 12.96 -11.92
CA GLY A 258 26.50 14.24 -11.46
C GLY A 258 26.87 15.22 -12.58
N PHE A 259 26.94 14.75 -13.83
CA PHE A 259 27.20 15.59 -15.01
C PHE A 259 26.00 16.46 -15.42
N ALA A 260 24.83 16.31 -14.79
CA ALA A 260 23.59 16.99 -15.16
C ALA A 260 23.30 18.31 -14.41
N GLY A 261 24.00 18.58 -13.30
CA GLY A 261 23.69 19.67 -12.38
C GLY A 261 24.80 20.69 -12.28
N GLY A 262 24.75 21.75 -13.11
CA GLY A 262 25.52 23.00 -12.95
C GLY A 262 27.00 22.89 -12.53
N PRO A 263 27.59 23.99 -12.04
CA PRO A 263 28.89 23.94 -11.35
C PRO A 263 28.78 23.17 -10.00
N SER A 264 27.57 22.94 -9.53
CA SER A 264 27.26 22.33 -8.24
C SER A 264 26.03 21.44 -8.34
N GLN A 265 26.06 20.31 -7.63
CA GLN A 265 25.01 19.30 -7.59
C GLN A 265 24.44 19.14 -6.16
N MET A 266 23.16 18.79 -6.07
CA MET A 266 22.54 18.38 -4.82
C MET A 266 22.75 16.88 -4.57
N VAL A 267 23.34 16.54 -3.43
CA VAL A 267 23.55 15.16 -2.96
C VAL A 267 22.79 14.89 -1.67
N TRP A 268 22.43 13.63 -1.45
CA TRP A 268 21.93 13.16 -0.15
C TRP A 268 23.08 12.98 0.83
N ILE A 269 22.82 13.37 2.07
CA ILE A 269 23.68 13.14 3.22
C ILE A 269 22.87 12.38 4.27
N GLY A 270 23.44 11.36 4.89
CA GLY A 270 22.75 10.50 5.88
C GLY A 270 21.73 9.51 5.31
N GLY A 271 21.57 9.45 3.98
CA GLY A 271 20.58 8.62 3.27
C GLY A 271 19.27 9.36 2.94
N PRO A 272 18.50 8.91 1.93
CA PRO A 272 17.22 9.53 1.58
C PRO A 272 16.15 9.23 2.64
N THR A 273 15.34 10.25 2.98
CA THR A 273 14.08 10.13 3.75
C THR A 273 14.18 9.37 5.07
N PHE A 274 15.08 9.82 5.95
CA PHE A 274 15.24 9.28 7.29
C PHE A 274 14.14 9.78 8.24
N THR A 275 13.60 8.90 9.09
CA THR A 275 12.50 9.18 10.04
C THR A 275 12.88 8.81 11.48
N ALA A 276 12.06 9.21 12.45
CA ALA A 276 12.28 8.82 13.83
C ALA A 276 12.03 7.31 14.02
N GLU A 277 11.11 6.75 13.25
CA GLU A 277 10.83 5.32 13.18
C GLU A 277 12.07 4.54 12.72
N ASP A 278 12.80 5.03 11.72
CA ASP A 278 14.04 4.39 11.26
C ASP A 278 15.12 4.38 12.35
N LEU A 279 15.20 5.44 13.16
CA LEU A 279 16.10 5.52 14.32
C LEU A 279 15.74 4.51 15.40
N ALA A 280 14.43 4.36 15.69
CA ALA A 280 13.97 3.36 16.64
C ALA A 280 14.20 1.93 16.11
N ALA A 281 13.89 1.68 14.84
CA ALA A 281 14.10 0.41 14.16
C ALA A 281 15.56 -0.02 14.24
N ALA A 282 16.46 0.92 13.96
CA ALA A 282 17.88 0.75 14.10
C ALA A 282 18.24 0.31 15.52
N ALA A 283 17.85 1.11 16.53
CA ALA A 283 18.24 0.91 17.92
C ALA A 283 18.03 -0.54 18.37
N TYR A 284 16.88 -1.11 18.01
CA TYR A 284 16.50 -2.48 18.38
C TYR A 284 16.82 -3.53 17.32
N GLY A 285 17.33 -3.15 16.15
CA GLY A 285 17.69 -4.06 15.07
C GLY A 285 16.49 -4.76 14.42
N ILE A 286 15.37 -4.04 14.27
CA ILE A 286 14.16 -4.56 13.64
C ILE A 286 13.92 -3.94 12.27
N ASP A 287 13.17 -4.66 11.42
CA ASP A 287 12.56 -4.06 10.23
C ASP A 287 11.21 -3.45 10.63
N TRP A 288 11.09 -2.13 10.50
CA TRP A 288 9.88 -1.40 10.87
C TRP A 288 8.65 -1.79 10.03
N ALA A 289 8.88 -2.28 8.81
CA ALA A 289 7.82 -2.70 7.90
C ALA A 289 7.43 -4.18 8.07
N ALA A 290 8.24 -4.96 8.80
CA ALA A 290 7.96 -6.38 9.00
C ALA A 290 6.83 -6.58 10.03
N PRO A 291 5.92 -7.54 9.80
CA PRO A 291 4.91 -7.92 10.79
C PRO A 291 5.57 -8.51 12.04
N PRO A 292 4.89 -8.47 13.21
CA PRO A 292 5.40 -9.09 14.41
C PRO A 292 5.59 -10.60 14.22
N LYS A 293 6.56 -11.19 14.92
CA LYS A 293 6.85 -12.61 14.77
C LYS A 293 5.68 -13.45 15.27
N THR A 294 5.42 -14.54 14.54
CA THR A 294 4.49 -15.56 15.02
C THR A 294 5.07 -16.24 16.25
N PRO A 295 4.30 -16.39 17.35
CA PRO A 295 4.80 -17.04 18.55
C PRO A 295 5.18 -18.49 18.25
N ASP A 296 6.21 -18.99 18.97
CA ASP A 296 6.64 -20.38 18.87
C ASP A 296 5.69 -21.27 19.67
N VAL A 297 4.52 -21.53 19.08
CA VAL A 297 3.47 -22.40 19.62
C VAL A 297 3.24 -23.56 18.67
N SER A 298 2.77 -24.68 19.24
CA SER A 298 2.44 -25.86 18.46
C SER A 298 1.39 -25.56 17.38
N ILE A 299 1.45 -26.31 16.28
CA ILE A 299 0.45 -26.24 15.19
C ILE A 299 -0.98 -26.42 15.73
N ALA A 300 -1.19 -27.37 16.64
CA ALA A 300 -2.49 -27.64 17.23
C ALA A 300 -3.04 -26.42 17.99
N GLU A 301 -2.19 -25.74 18.75
CA GLU A 301 -2.57 -24.52 19.46
C GLU A 301 -2.88 -23.38 18.48
N LEU A 302 -2.11 -23.20 17.40
CA LEU A 302 -2.42 -22.20 16.37
C LEU A 302 -3.77 -22.45 15.69
N ILE A 303 -4.11 -23.71 15.43
CA ILE A 303 -5.41 -24.08 14.86
C ILE A 303 -6.54 -23.75 15.84
N ARG A 304 -6.41 -24.17 17.11
CA ARG A 304 -7.38 -23.87 18.16
C ARG A 304 -7.64 -22.36 18.25
N ARG A 305 -6.57 -21.57 18.22
CA ARG A 305 -6.61 -20.10 18.23
C ARG A 305 -7.30 -19.51 17.00
N ALA A 306 -7.01 -20.03 15.80
CA ALA A 306 -7.66 -19.57 14.58
C ALA A 306 -9.18 -19.82 14.61
N VAL A 307 -9.60 -20.98 15.10
CA VAL A 307 -11.03 -21.35 15.26
C VAL A 307 -11.73 -20.46 16.31
N GLU A 308 -11.01 -20.04 17.35
CA GLU A 308 -11.54 -19.13 18.36
C GLU A 308 -11.74 -17.72 17.77
N ILE A 309 -10.73 -17.17 17.08
CA ILE A 309 -10.83 -15.87 16.41
C ILE A 309 -11.93 -15.85 15.37
N SER A 310 -12.11 -16.93 14.59
CA SER A 310 -13.09 -16.94 13.50
C SER A 310 -14.53 -16.70 13.96
N LYS A 311 -14.81 -16.83 15.26
CA LYS A 311 -16.11 -16.56 15.90
C LYS A 311 -16.24 -15.14 16.47
N GLY A 312 -15.14 -14.40 16.57
CA GLY A 312 -15.06 -13.09 17.21
C GLY A 312 -15.18 -11.90 16.24
N PRO A 313 -15.09 -10.67 16.77
CA PRO A 313 -15.21 -9.43 15.99
C PRO A 313 -14.07 -9.22 14.97
N THR A 314 -12.93 -9.89 15.16
CA THR A 314 -11.74 -9.82 14.30
C THR A 314 -11.54 -11.09 13.48
N ARG A 315 -12.64 -11.80 13.15
CA ARG A 315 -12.63 -13.11 12.48
C ARG A 315 -11.69 -13.21 11.27
N THR A 316 -11.49 -12.15 10.50
CA THR A 316 -10.57 -12.15 9.34
C THR A 316 -9.11 -12.45 9.70
N ALA A 317 -8.65 -12.15 10.92
CA ALA A 317 -7.30 -12.51 11.36
C ALA A 317 -7.08 -14.04 11.45
N ALA A 318 -8.16 -14.84 11.59
CA ALA A 318 -8.07 -16.29 11.55
C ALA A 318 -7.54 -16.82 10.20
N LEU A 319 -7.79 -16.09 9.11
CA LEU A 319 -7.33 -16.46 7.77
C LEU A 319 -5.80 -16.45 7.67
N ASP A 320 -5.15 -15.43 8.24
CA ASP A 320 -3.69 -15.30 8.21
C ASP A 320 -3.02 -16.38 9.05
N ILE A 321 -3.59 -16.71 10.22
CA ILE A 321 -3.11 -17.82 11.05
C ILE A 321 -3.25 -19.14 10.30
N ALA A 322 -4.36 -19.34 9.58
CA ALA A 322 -4.58 -20.57 8.82
C ALA A 322 -3.56 -20.77 7.70
N LEU A 323 -3.21 -19.70 7.00
CA LEU A 323 -2.16 -19.72 5.98
C LEU A 323 -0.78 -19.99 6.60
N ALA A 324 -0.49 -19.42 7.76
CA ALA A 324 0.75 -19.68 8.49
C ALA A 324 0.84 -21.15 8.96
N VAL A 325 -0.24 -21.69 9.50
CA VAL A 325 -0.36 -23.10 9.90
C VAL A 325 -0.17 -24.03 8.70
N GLN A 326 -0.82 -23.73 7.58
CA GLN A 326 -0.66 -24.50 6.36
C GLN A 326 0.77 -24.45 5.82
N ALA A 327 1.45 -23.30 5.88
CA ALA A 327 2.84 -23.18 5.50
C ALA A 327 3.78 -24.06 6.35
N LYS A 328 3.40 -24.35 7.60
CA LYS A 328 4.07 -25.31 8.50
C LYS A 328 3.63 -26.77 8.29
N GLY A 329 2.75 -27.06 7.31
CA GLY A 329 2.24 -28.41 7.03
C GLY A 329 1.08 -28.88 7.93
N GLY A 330 0.49 -27.98 8.71
CA GLY A 330 -0.46 -28.30 9.78
C GLY A 330 -1.94 -28.30 9.43
N VAL A 331 -2.39 -28.91 8.32
CA VAL A 331 -3.81 -28.85 7.94
C VAL A 331 -4.62 -30.00 8.55
N ASN A 332 -5.54 -29.69 9.48
CA ASN A 332 -6.50 -30.63 10.06
C ASN A 332 -7.96 -30.27 9.70
N ASP A 333 -8.90 -31.10 10.14
CA ASP A 333 -10.34 -30.95 9.85
C ASP A 333 -10.94 -29.66 10.42
N GLU A 334 -10.47 -29.21 11.59
CA GLU A 334 -10.95 -27.97 12.21
C GLU A 334 -10.54 -26.76 11.39
N LEU A 335 -9.30 -26.74 10.91
CA LEU A 335 -8.80 -25.67 10.06
C LEU A 335 -9.54 -25.62 8.71
N LEU A 336 -9.84 -26.78 8.12
CA LEU A 336 -10.67 -26.87 6.90
C LEU A 336 -12.07 -26.30 7.13
N ARG A 337 -12.75 -26.69 8.22
CA ARG A 337 -14.09 -26.19 8.58
C ARG A 337 -14.07 -24.68 8.81
N MET A 338 -13.06 -24.19 9.52
CA MET A 338 -12.88 -22.77 9.75
C MET A 338 -12.67 -22.03 8.43
N MET A 339 -11.76 -22.47 7.56
CA MET A 339 -11.54 -21.83 6.25
C MET A 339 -12.80 -21.87 5.36
N ALA A 340 -13.54 -22.98 5.37
CA ALA A 340 -14.79 -23.10 4.63
C ALA A 340 -15.86 -22.14 5.19
N SER A 341 -15.79 -21.78 6.48
CA SER A 341 -16.72 -20.82 7.09
C SER A 341 -16.64 -19.40 6.52
N PHE A 342 -15.48 -19.05 5.94
CA PHE A 342 -15.27 -17.74 5.31
C PHE A 342 -15.78 -17.65 3.87
N ILE A 343 -16.31 -18.73 3.28
CA ILE A 343 -16.76 -18.71 1.88
C ILE A 343 -17.89 -17.70 1.64
N GLU A 344 -18.74 -17.45 2.65
CA GLU A 344 -19.81 -16.44 2.59
C GLU A 344 -19.28 -15.00 2.50
N LEU A 345 -17.99 -14.78 2.77
CA LEU A 345 -17.31 -13.49 2.69
C LEU A 345 -16.38 -13.40 1.47
N SER A 346 -16.30 -14.46 0.67
CA SER A 346 -15.40 -14.58 -0.47
C SER A 346 -15.94 -13.80 -1.67
N SER A 347 -15.61 -12.52 -1.77
CA SER A 347 -15.79 -11.71 -2.98
C SER A 347 -14.43 -11.29 -3.55
N SER A 348 -14.29 -11.05 -4.85
CA SER A 348 -12.98 -10.91 -5.54
C SER A 348 -12.01 -9.88 -4.94
N HIS A 349 -12.50 -8.92 -4.15
CA HIS A 349 -11.69 -7.88 -3.47
C HIS A 349 -11.55 -8.10 -1.96
N SER A 350 -12.11 -9.18 -1.42
CA SER A 350 -12.09 -9.49 0.01
C SER A 350 -10.80 -10.21 0.41
N PRO A 351 -10.31 -10.00 1.65
CA PRO A 351 -9.23 -10.81 2.23
C PRO A 351 -9.56 -12.31 2.28
N ALA A 352 -10.84 -12.65 2.48
CA ALA A 352 -11.33 -14.03 2.48
C ALA A 352 -11.09 -14.73 1.14
N TYR A 353 -11.41 -14.08 0.03
CA TYR A 353 -11.19 -14.62 -1.32
C TYR A 353 -9.72 -14.98 -1.53
N GLN A 354 -8.81 -14.04 -1.28
CA GLN A 354 -7.37 -14.26 -1.49
C GLN A 354 -6.82 -15.36 -0.57
N SER A 355 -7.29 -15.42 0.68
CA SER A 355 -6.82 -16.39 1.66
C SER A 355 -7.32 -17.79 1.35
N ILE A 356 -8.60 -17.94 1.01
CA ILE A 356 -9.18 -19.23 0.60
C ILE A 356 -8.50 -19.72 -0.68
N GLN A 357 -8.20 -18.84 -1.65
CA GLN A 357 -7.47 -19.21 -2.86
C GLN A 357 -6.08 -19.78 -2.54
N LYS A 358 -5.28 -19.05 -1.76
CA LYS A 358 -3.93 -19.47 -1.36
C LYS A 358 -3.98 -20.80 -0.59
N PHE A 359 -4.98 -20.93 0.28
CA PHE A 359 -5.20 -22.14 1.04
C PHE A 359 -5.53 -23.33 0.14
N TRP A 360 -6.50 -23.17 -0.77
CA TRP A 360 -6.94 -24.21 -1.71
C TRP A 360 -5.79 -24.82 -2.54
N PHE A 361 -4.93 -23.97 -3.11
CA PHE A 361 -3.86 -24.42 -4.01
C PHE A 361 -2.78 -25.26 -3.32
N LYS A 362 -2.71 -25.24 -1.98
CA LYS A 362 -1.77 -26.03 -1.19
C LYS A 362 -2.40 -27.28 -0.56
N LEU A 363 -3.71 -27.49 -0.75
CA LEU A 363 -4.38 -28.72 -0.32
C LEU A 363 -4.09 -29.85 -1.29
N ASP A 364 -3.85 -31.04 -0.77
CA ASP A 364 -3.87 -32.27 -1.56
C ASP A 364 -5.29 -32.60 -2.06
N PRO A 365 -5.44 -33.45 -3.09
CA PRO A 365 -6.75 -33.75 -3.66
C PRO A 365 -7.80 -34.27 -2.67
N GLY A 366 -7.39 -35.04 -1.66
CA GLY A 366 -8.31 -35.55 -0.63
C GLY A 366 -8.86 -34.43 0.24
N ARG A 367 -7.98 -33.52 0.68
CA ARG A 367 -8.37 -32.32 1.45
C ARG A 367 -9.16 -31.32 0.62
N GLN A 368 -8.86 -31.18 -0.67
CA GLN A 368 -9.67 -30.37 -1.59
C GLN A 368 -11.11 -30.88 -1.68
N ARG A 369 -11.31 -32.20 -1.77
CA ARG A 369 -12.65 -32.79 -1.77
C ARG A 369 -13.39 -32.47 -0.48
N GLN A 370 -12.78 -32.74 0.67
CA GLN A 370 -13.36 -32.43 1.98
C GLN A 370 -13.72 -30.94 2.12
N PHE A 371 -12.86 -30.06 1.61
CA PHE A 371 -13.10 -28.62 1.65
C PHE A 371 -14.33 -28.22 0.82
N ILE A 372 -14.50 -28.79 -0.38
CA ILE A 372 -15.72 -28.58 -1.18
C ILE A 372 -16.94 -29.14 -0.46
N ASP A 373 -16.87 -30.35 0.10
CA ASP A 373 -17.99 -30.95 0.82
C ASP A 373 -18.44 -30.07 2.01
N LEU A 374 -17.49 -29.42 2.70
CA LEU A 374 -17.77 -28.44 3.76
C LEU A 374 -18.45 -27.17 3.23
N ILE A 375 -18.00 -26.65 2.08
CA ILE A 375 -18.66 -25.51 1.41
C ILE A 375 -20.09 -25.88 1.02
N VAL A 376 -20.31 -27.07 0.45
CA VAL A 376 -21.64 -27.55 0.07
C VAL A 376 -22.54 -27.73 1.30
N ALA A 377 -22.01 -28.27 2.40
CA ALA A 377 -22.77 -28.39 3.65
C ALA A 377 -23.23 -27.01 4.16
N ARG A 378 -22.35 -26.00 4.14
CA ARG A 378 -22.70 -24.62 4.54
C ARG A 378 -23.70 -23.96 3.61
N MET A 379 -23.54 -24.18 2.30
CA MET A 379 -24.46 -23.66 1.28
C MET A 379 -25.89 -24.17 1.48
N LYS A 380 -26.06 -25.37 2.05
CA LYS A 380 -27.37 -25.99 2.29
C LYS A 380 -28.08 -25.54 3.57
N ASP A 381 -27.38 -24.84 4.46
CA ASP A 381 -27.91 -24.47 5.77
C ASP A 381 -28.48 -23.04 5.75
N PRO A 382 -29.81 -22.86 5.80
CA PRO A 382 -30.44 -21.55 5.70
C PRO A 382 -30.12 -20.65 6.90
N ALA A 383 -29.64 -21.19 8.02
CA ALA A 383 -29.28 -20.41 9.20
C ALA A 383 -27.96 -19.62 9.04
N ILE A 384 -27.13 -19.97 8.05
CA ILE A 384 -25.77 -19.44 7.91
C ILE A 384 -25.74 -18.13 7.10
N GLY A 385 -24.95 -17.15 7.58
CA GLY A 385 -24.62 -15.92 6.85
C GLY A 385 -25.74 -14.89 6.77
N PHE A 386 -25.52 -13.83 5.98
CA PHE A 386 -26.45 -12.73 5.74
C PHE A 386 -26.87 -12.68 4.26
N ASP A 387 -28.09 -12.21 3.98
CA ASP A 387 -28.70 -12.32 2.64
C ASP A 387 -27.96 -11.58 1.54
N TYR A 388 -27.34 -10.46 1.89
CA TYR A 388 -26.79 -9.51 0.92
C TYR A 388 -25.34 -9.77 0.54
N ASN A 389 -24.72 -10.82 1.10
CA ASN A 389 -23.35 -11.18 0.76
C ASN A 389 -23.26 -11.63 -0.71
N ARG A 390 -22.11 -11.38 -1.32
CA ARG A 390 -21.72 -11.98 -2.60
C ARG A 390 -20.70 -13.07 -2.30
N ALA A 391 -20.91 -14.25 -2.85
CA ALA A 391 -20.01 -15.38 -2.64
C ALA A 391 -19.49 -15.93 -3.98
N GLU A 392 -18.16 -16.00 -4.06
CA GLU A 392 -17.42 -16.46 -5.20
C GLU A 392 -16.48 -17.59 -4.79
N LEU A 393 -16.32 -18.55 -5.69
CA LEU A 393 -15.30 -19.57 -5.57
C LEU A 393 -13.97 -18.95 -6.01
N PRO A 394 -13.01 -18.75 -5.11
CA PRO A 394 -11.78 -18.05 -5.44
C PRO A 394 -10.73 -18.97 -6.09
N PHE A 395 -11.15 -20.16 -6.50
CA PHE A 395 -10.33 -21.19 -7.09
C PHE A 395 -11.06 -21.87 -8.23
N HIS A 396 -10.29 -22.36 -9.20
CA HIS A 396 -10.81 -23.28 -10.20
C HIS A 396 -11.02 -24.64 -9.55
N TRP A 397 -12.20 -25.19 -9.75
CA TRP A 397 -12.54 -26.55 -9.38
C TRP A 397 -13.02 -27.28 -10.63
N ASP A 398 -12.78 -28.59 -10.69
CA ASP A 398 -13.10 -29.41 -11.84
C ASP A 398 -14.21 -30.40 -11.46
N ALA A 399 -15.34 -30.30 -12.15
CA ALA A 399 -16.48 -31.20 -11.99
C ALA A 399 -16.10 -32.67 -12.26
N ALA A 400 -15.16 -32.93 -13.19
CA ALA A 400 -14.67 -34.28 -13.47
C ALA A 400 -13.83 -34.82 -12.30
N LYS A 401 -13.08 -33.95 -11.61
CA LYS A 401 -12.28 -34.30 -10.42
C LYS A 401 -13.15 -34.57 -9.19
N PHE A 402 -14.31 -33.92 -9.08
CA PHE A 402 -15.20 -34.03 -7.92
C PHE A 402 -16.61 -34.44 -8.33
N PRO A 403 -16.83 -35.73 -8.68
CA PRO A 403 -18.13 -36.21 -9.13
C PRO A 403 -19.22 -36.01 -8.07
N GLY A 404 -20.45 -35.80 -8.53
CA GLY A 404 -21.64 -35.58 -7.70
C GLY A 404 -21.82 -34.17 -7.13
N ILE A 405 -20.76 -33.35 -7.06
CA ILE A 405 -20.86 -31.95 -6.60
C ILE A 405 -21.76 -31.11 -7.52
N PRO A 406 -21.62 -31.14 -8.86
CA PRO A 406 -22.48 -30.35 -9.74
C PRO A 406 -23.96 -30.68 -9.57
N ASP A 407 -24.29 -31.97 -9.54
CA ASP A 407 -25.68 -32.44 -9.44
C ASP A 407 -26.27 -32.07 -8.08
N GLN A 408 -25.49 -32.24 -7.01
CA GLN A 408 -25.90 -31.87 -5.66
C GLN A 408 -26.12 -30.35 -5.52
N ALA A 409 -25.23 -29.54 -6.10
CA ALA A 409 -25.38 -28.09 -6.10
C ALA A 409 -26.58 -27.65 -6.94
N LEU A 410 -26.84 -28.33 -8.04
CA LEU A 410 -27.99 -28.06 -8.87
C LEU A 410 -29.32 -28.34 -8.16
N LEU A 411 -29.43 -29.49 -7.48
CA LEU A 411 -30.61 -29.82 -6.67
C LEU A 411 -30.86 -28.77 -5.59
N VAL A 412 -29.80 -28.24 -4.97
CA VAL A 412 -29.93 -27.15 -3.99
C VAL A 412 -30.53 -25.91 -4.64
N PHE A 413 -30.07 -25.53 -5.83
CA PHE A 413 -30.63 -24.38 -6.55
C PHE A 413 -32.09 -24.61 -6.96
N GLU A 414 -32.42 -25.80 -7.46
CA GLU A 414 -33.75 -26.12 -8.01
C GLU A 414 -34.81 -26.35 -6.92
N GLU A 415 -34.48 -27.09 -5.86
CA GLU A 415 -35.47 -27.59 -4.90
C GLU A 415 -35.62 -26.70 -3.65
N ARG A 416 -34.54 -26.07 -3.17
CA ARG A 416 -34.57 -25.28 -1.92
C ARG A 416 -35.13 -23.89 -2.14
N ARG A 417 -36.02 -23.43 -1.25
CA ARG A 417 -36.76 -22.16 -1.35
C ARG A 417 -36.53 -21.22 -0.16
N ASP A 418 -35.64 -21.59 0.73
CA ASP A 418 -35.39 -20.96 2.03
C ASP A 418 -33.96 -20.42 2.16
N LEU A 419 -33.20 -20.41 1.06
CA LEU A 419 -31.79 -20.06 1.06
C LEU A 419 -31.56 -18.58 0.76
N LYS A 420 -30.42 -18.11 1.21
CA LYS A 420 -29.93 -16.75 0.98
C LYS A 420 -29.35 -16.58 -0.42
N THR A 421 -29.29 -15.35 -0.92
CA THR A 421 -28.76 -15.05 -2.27
C THR A 421 -27.36 -15.67 -2.49
N TRP A 422 -26.43 -15.49 -1.54
CA TRP A 422 -25.06 -16.02 -1.65
C TRP A 422 -25.00 -17.56 -1.76
N GLN A 423 -25.97 -18.26 -1.17
CA GLN A 423 -26.05 -19.72 -1.22
C GLN A 423 -26.50 -20.19 -2.59
N TYR A 424 -27.51 -19.53 -3.17
CA TYR A 424 -27.90 -19.77 -4.57
C TYR A 424 -26.77 -19.42 -5.55
N GLU A 425 -26.00 -18.36 -5.29
CA GLU A 425 -24.82 -18.01 -6.11
C GLU A 425 -23.80 -19.15 -6.10
N LEU A 426 -23.43 -19.65 -4.92
CA LEU A 426 -22.50 -20.78 -4.81
C LEU A 426 -23.05 -22.04 -5.46
N ALA A 427 -24.34 -22.31 -5.30
CA ALA A 427 -25.00 -23.46 -5.92
C ALA A 427 -24.87 -23.41 -7.44
N LEU A 428 -25.13 -22.26 -8.06
CA LEU A 428 -24.94 -22.08 -9.50
C LEU A 428 -23.47 -22.19 -9.92
N ARG A 429 -22.53 -21.62 -9.16
CA ARG A 429 -21.09 -21.70 -9.47
C ARG A 429 -20.52 -23.11 -9.33
N LEU A 430 -21.06 -23.90 -8.41
CA LEU A 430 -20.73 -25.32 -8.23
C LEU A 430 -21.52 -26.22 -9.20
N ALA A 431 -22.64 -25.76 -9.75
CA ALA A 431 -23.34 -26.49 -10.82
C ALA A 431 -22.70 -26.23 -12.19
N ALA A 432 -22.16 -25.02 -12.40
CA ALA A 432 -21.53 -24.61 -13.64
C ALA A 432 -20.26 -25.44 -13.92
N LYS A 433 -20.24 -26.11 -15.07
CA LYS A 433 -19.06 -26.85 -15.52
C LYS A 433 -18.03 -25.86 -16.06
N ALA A 434 -16.81 -25.90 -15.54
CA ALA A 434 -15.76 -24.88 -15.75
C ALA A 434 -15.28 -24.67 -17.21
N ALA A 435 -15.86 -25.34 -18.20
CA ALA A 435 -15.41 -25.35 -19.59
C ALA A 435 -16.57 -25.36 -20.60
N PHE A 436 -17.50 -24.41 -20.49
CA PHE A 436 -18.48 -24.22 -21.56
C PHE A 436 -17.87 -23.42 -22.72
N GLY A 437 -18.03 -23.93 -23.94
CA GLY A 437 -17.96 -23.06 -25.12
C GLY A 437 -19.08 -22.02 -25.09
N SER A 438 -18.96 -20.92 -25.86
CA SER A 438 -19.94 -19.80 -25.87
C SER A 438 -21.39 -20.28 -26.03
N ASP A 439 -21.62 -21.26 -26.90
CA ASP A 439 -22.96 -21.77 -27.21
C ASP A 439 -23.53 -22.64 -26.08
N GLN A 440 -22.67 -23.43 -25.44
CA GLN A 440 -23.06 -24.26 -24.29
C GLN A 440 -23.37 -23.38 -23.08
N TYR A 441 -22.60 -22.31 -22.89
CA TYR A 441 -22.86 -21.33 -21.83
C TYR A 441 -24.20 -20.61 -22.05
N ALA A 442 -24.48 -20.21 -23.30
CA ALA A 442 -25.76 -19.59 -23.65
C ALA A 442 -26.95 -20.55 -23.49
N ALA A 443 -26.78 -21.84 -23.81
CA ALA A 443 -27.80 -22.86 -23.62
C ALA A 443 -28.04 -23.13 -22.12
N GLU A 444 -26.99 -23.25 -21.32
CA GLU A 444 -27.11 -23.40 -19.87
C GLU A 444 -27.79 -22.18 -19.24
N GLN A 445 -27.38 -20.97 -19.59
CA GLN A 445 -28.03 -19.74 -19.10
C GLN A 445 -29.53 -19.73 -19.44
N ARG A 446 -29.93 -20.15 -20.63
CA ARG A 446 -31.34 -20.26 -21.03
C ARG A 446 -32.08 -21.31 -20.20
N GLN A 447 -31.49 -22.47 -20.00
CA GLN A 447 -32.07 -23.52 -19.16
C GLN A 447 -32.28 -23.04 -17.71
N ARG A 448 -31.28 -22.40 -17.12
CA ARG A 448 -31.36 -21.89 -15.74
C ARG A 448 -32.33 -20.72 -15.61
N PHE A 449 -32.42 -19.87 -16.63
CA PHE A 449 -33.41 -18.81 -16.66
C PHE A 449 -34.84 -19.35 -16.66
N GLY A 450 -35.11 -20.47 -17.34
CA GLY A 450 -36.44 -21.12 -17.31
C GLY A 450 -36.91 -21.42 -15.89
N LEU A 451 -36.03 -21.91 -15.03
CA LEU A 451 -36.33 -22.16 -13.61
C LEU A 451 -36.68 -20.89 -12.84
N ILE A 452 -36.02 -19.76 -13.14
CA ILE A 452 -36.32 -18.46 -12.53
C ILE A 452 -37.66 -17.93 -13.02
N ARG A 453 -37.94 -18.09 -14.32
CA ARG A 453 -39.17 -17.64 -14.94
C ARG A 453 -40.39 -18.33 -14.34
N ASP A 454 -40.27 -19.61 -14.06
CA ASP A 454 -41.34 -20.45 -13.54
C ASP A 454 -41.41 -20.41 -11.98
N ASP A 455 -40.52 -19.67 -11.32
CA ASP A 455 -40.48 -19.55 -9.86
C ASP A 455 -41.50 -18.54 -9.34
N SER A 456 -42.55 -19.07 -8.71
CA SER A 456 -43.62 -18.31 -8.04
C SER A 456 -43.42 -18.17 -6.53
N SER A 457 -42.34 -18.72 -5.97
CA SER A 457 -42.08 -18.70 -4.53
C SER A 457 -41.41 -17.40 -4.06
N ASP A 458 -41.31 -17.25 -2.74
CA ASP A 458 -40.60 -16.14 -2.08
C ASP A 458 -39.08 -16.16 -2.36
N ALA A 459 -38.54 -17.31 -2.80
CA ALA A 459 -37.13 -17.44 -3.17
C ALA A 459 -36.78 -16.74 -4.48
N PHE A 460 -37.79 -16.32 -5.26
CA PHE A 460 -37.61 -15.75 -6.59
C PHE A 460 -36.56 -14.63 -6.61
N SER A 461 -36.66 -13.63 -5.72
CA SER A 461 -35.75 -12.48 -5.74
C SER A 461 -34.31 -12.89 -5.46
N SER A 462 -34.08 -13.79 -4.51
CA SER A 462 -32.76 -14.31 -4.16
C SER A 462 -32.16 -15.15 -5.29
N ARG A 463 -32.95 -16.04 -5.90
CA ARG A 463 -32.50 -16.87 -7.03
C ARG A 463 -32.24 -16.06 -8.29
N ALA A 464 -33.11 -15.11 -8.61
CA ALA A 464 -32.96 -14.20 -9.75
C ALA A 464 -31.70 -13.33 -9.60
N LEU A 465 -31.47 -12.76 -8.42
CA LEU A 465 -30.27 -11.98 -8.12
C LEU A 465 -29.01 -12.84 -8.22
N ALA A 466 -29.02 -14.05 -7.64
CA ALA A 466 -27.93 -15.00 -7.75
C ALA A 466 -27.63 -15.38 -9.21
N PHE A 467 -28.68 -15.70 -9.97
CA PHE A 467 -28.59 -16.01 -11.39
C PHE A 467 -27.90 -14.88 -12.17
N LYS A 468 -28.30 -13.63 -11.98
CA LYS A 468 -27.70 -12.48 -12.70
C LYS A 468 -26.26 -12.17 -12.28
N ARG A 469 -25.84 -12.58 -11.08
CA ARG A 469 -24.45 -12.44 -10.62
C ARG A 469 -23.53 -13.54 -11.13
N VAL A 470 -24.09 -14.70 -11.52
CA VAL A 470 -23.34 -15.81 -12.11
C VAL A 470 -23.35 -15.73 -13.64
N TYR A 471 -24.53 -15.47 -14.22
CA TYR A 471 -24.74 -15.39 -15.66
C TYR A 471 -24.91 -13.95 -16.14
N PHE A 472 -23.96 -13.50 -16.96
CA PHE A 472 -23.83 -12.09 -17.36
C PHE A 472 -24.08 -11.83 -18.85
N LEU A 473 -24.41 -12.84 -19.68
CA LEU A 473 -24.79 -12.52 -21.06
C LEU A 473 -26.09 -11.70 -21.04
N GLY A 474 -26.06 -10.57 -21.73
CA GLY A 474 -27.24 -9.75 -21.94
C GLY A 474 -28.26 -10.50 -22.79
N ASN A 475 -29.50 -10.52 -22.34
CA ASN A 475 -30.65 -11.01 -23.10
C ASN A 475 -31.82 -10.06 -22.80
N ASP A 476 -32.37 -9.44 -23.84
CA ASP A 476 -33.51 -8.53 -23.70
C ASP A 476 -34.76 -9.24 -23.16
N GLU A 477 -34.99 -10.51 -23.50
CA GLU A 477 -36.08 -11.33 -22.93
C GLU A 477 -35.97 -11.42 -21.40
N GLN A 478 -34.75 -11.65 -20.88
CA GLN A 478 -34.52 -11.73 -19.44
C GLN A 478 -34.77 -10.38 -18.79
N ARG A 479 -34.31 -9.30 -19.42
CA ARG A 479 -34.47 -7.93 -18.92
C ARG A 479 -35.94 -7.52 -18.88
N GLU A 480 -36.69 -7.85 -19.92
CA GLU A 480 -38.14 -7.63 -20.00
C GLU A 480 -38.86 -8.35 -18.87
N PHE A 481 -38.60 -9.66 -18.73
CA PHE A 481 -39.15 -10.45 -17.64
C PHE A 481 -38.83 -9.85 -16.27
N TYR A 482 -37.57 -9.49 -15.99
CA TYR A 482 -37.22 -8.91 -14.69
C TYR A 482 -37.85 -7.54 -14.43
N ALA A 483 -38.09 -6.75 -15.48
CA ALA A 483 -38.81 -5.48 -15.35
C ALA A 483 -40.26 -5.70 -14.89
N ASP A 484 -40.93 -6.73 -15.42
CA ASP A 484 -42.30 -7.08 -15.04
C ASP A 484 -42.40 -7.71 -13.64
N GLN A 485 -41.31 -8.27 -13.12
CA GLN A 485 -41.28 -8.90 -11.79
C GLN A 485 -40.78 -7.97 -10.67
N LEU A 486 -40.53 -6.68 -10.94
CA LEU A 486 -39.99 -5.74 -9.94
C LEU A 486 -40.84 -5.59 -8.67
N ASP A 487 -42.16 -5.74 -8.79
CA ASP A 487 -43.08 -5.65 -7.65
C ASP A 487 -42.91 -6.78 -6.65
N ARG A 488 -42.33 -7.91 -7.08
CA ARG A 488 -42.02 -9.06 -6.21
C ARG A 488 -40.72 -8.88 -5.41
N VAL A 489 -39.91 -7.88 -5.75
CA VAL A 489 -38.61 -7.66 -5.11
C VAL A 489 -38.79 -6.90 -3.80
N PRO A 490 -38.32 -7.42 -2.66
CA PRO A 490 -38.34 -6.69 -1.39
C PRO A 490 -37.57 -5.37 -1.48
N ASP A 491 -38.06 -4.33 -0.80
CA ASP A 491 -37.45 -2.98 -0.80
C ASP A 491 -35.93 -3.06 -0.51
N ALA A 492 -35.54 -3.85 0.50
CA ALA A 492 -34.15 -4.01 0.92
C ALA A 492 -33.22 -4.66 -0.13
N MET A 493 -33.78 -5.36 -1.14
CA MET A 493 -33.01 -5.99 -2.22
C MET A 493 -33.05 -5.20 -3.54
N LEU A 494 -33.95 -4.20 -3.64
CA LEU A 494 -34.27 -3.53 -4.90
C LEU A 494 -33.03 -2.93 -5.57
N GLU A 495 -32.14 -2.29 -4.79
CA GLU A 495 -30.90 -1.72 -5.31
C GLU A 495 -30.03 -2.77 -6.02
N GLN A 496 -29.77 -3.89 -5.33
CA GLN A 496 -28.90 -4.94 -5.85
C GLN A 496 -29.53 -5.64 -7.05
N PHE A 497 -30.85 -5.81 -7.03
CA PHE A 497 -31.61 -6.39 -8.12
C PHE A 497 -31.51 -5.53 -9.39
N LEU A 498 -31.70 -4.22 -9.27
CA LEU A 498 -31.60 -3.30 -10.41
C LEU A 498 -30.19 -3.24 -11.00
N ILE A 499 -29.15 -3.22 -10.15
CA ILE A 499 -27.76 -3.28 -10.60
C ILE A 499 -27.52 -4.58 -11.38
N ALA A 500 -28.01 -5.71 -10.88
CA ALA A 500 -27.80 -7.02 -11.49
C ALA A 500 -28.58 -7.21 -12.80
N THR A 501 -29.75 -6.58 -12.95
CA THR A 501 -30.56 -6.63 -14.19
C THR A 501 -30.09 -5.64 -15.26
N GLY A 502 -29.05 -4.86 -14.97
CA GLY A 502 -28.35 -4.01 -15.94
C GLY A 502 -28.69 -2.53 -15.84
N TRP A 503 -29.20 -2.05 -14.70
CA TRP A 503 -29.31 -0.62 -14.44
C TRP A 503 -27.95 -0.05 -14.03
N HIS A 504 -27.20 0.48 -14.99
CA HIS A 504 -25.93 1.17 -14.75
C HIS A 504 -26.10 2.69 -14.64
N ARG A 505 -25.21 3.33 -13.87
CA ARG A 505 -25.21 4.75 -13.47
C ARG A 505 -25.11 5.78 -14.61
N SER A 506 -25.10 5.38 -15.88
CA SER A 506 -24.96 6.34 -16.98
C SER A 506 -26.33 6.83 -17.48
N PRO A 507 -26.72 8.09 -17.20
CA PRO A 507 -27.88 8.72 -17.85
C PRO A 507 -27.64 8.96 -19.36
N HIS A 508 -26.46 8.62 -19.90
CA HIS A 508 -26.06 8.88 -21.28
C HIS A 508 -25.61 7.59 -21.97
N GLU A 509 -26.48 6.58 -22.00
CA GLU A 509 -26.41 5.57 -23.07
C GLU A 509 -27.20 6.13 -24.26
N PRO A 510 -26.54 6.54 -25.36
CA PRO A 510 -27.22 7.12 -26.52
C PRO A 510 -28.14 6.12 -27.23
N ASN A 511 -27.98 4.81 -26.94
CA ASN A 511 -28.67 3.70 -27.60
C ASN A 511 -29.39 2.79 -26.57
N ALA A 512 -30.14 3.36 -25.63
CA ALA A 512 -30.96 2.53 -24.73
C ALA A 512 -32.01 1.75 -25.54
N THR A 513 -31.95 0.41 -25.51
CA THR A 513 -32.96 -0.46 -26.14
C THR A 513 -34.36 -0.18 -25.59
N VAL A 514 -35.40 -0.56 -26.32
CA VAL A 514 -36.80 -0.45 -25.85
C VAL A 514 -36.95 -1.08 -24.46
N THR A 515 -36.35 -2.25 -24.26
CA THR A 515 -36.36 -2.98 -22.99
C THR A 515 -35.63 -2.26 -21.87
N THR A 516 -34.52 -1.59 -22.15
CA THR A 516 -33.83 -0.75 -21.14
C THR A 516 -34.68 0.44 -20.72
N ARG A 517 -35.41 1.07 -21.64
CA ARG A 517 -36.36 2.16 -21.29
C ARG A 517 -37.50 1.66 -20.43
N MET A 518 -38.09 0.52 -20.79
CA MET A 518 -39.16 -0.09 -20.00
C MET A 518 -38.71 -0.46 -18.58
N LEU A 519 -37.53 -1.08 -18.42
CA LEU A 519 -36.96 -1.36 -17.11
C LEU A 519 -36.79 -0.07 -16.29
N ARG A 520 -36.36 1.02 -16.94
CA ARG A 520 -36.20 2.34 -16.30
C ARG A 520 -37.52 2.89 -15.76
N GLU A 521 -38.55 2.90 -16.58
CA GLU A 521 -39.88 3.38 -16.20
C GLU A 521 -40.46 2.54 -15.05
N ARG A 522 -40.37 1.21 -15.16
CA ARG A 522 -40.88 0.29 -14.15
C ARG A 522 -40.16 0.45 -12.81
N ALA A 523 -38.83 0.56 -12.79
CA ALA A 523 -38.16 0.74 -11.50
C ALA A 523 -38.31 2.15 -10.94
N ALA A 524 -38.50 3.20 -11.76
CA ALA A 524 -38.86 4.50 -11.24
C ALA A 524 -40.19 4.45 -10.46
N ALA A 525 -41.20 3.78 -11.03
CA ALA A 525 -42.47 3.54 -10.34
C ALA A 525 -42.28 2.70 -9.07
N ARG A 526 -41.48 1.62 -9.14
CA ARG A 526 -41.23 0.74 -7.99
C ARG A 526 -40.47 1.45 -6.86
N ILE A 527 -39.49 2.29 -7.18
CA ILE A 527 -38.73 3.10 -6.22
C ILE A 527 -39.65 4.12 -5.56
N ALA A 528 -40.54 4.77 -6.31
CA ALA A 528 -41.51 5.72 -5.75
C ALA A 528 -42.45 5.05 -4.71
N ALA A 529 -42.74 3.77 -4.89
CA ALA A 529 -43.56 2.95 -4.01
C ALA A 529 -42.81 2.36 -2.78
N VAL A 530 -41.49 2.57 -2.65
CA VAL A 530 -40.72 2.13 -1.46
C VAL A 530 -41.25 2.84 -0.22
N THR A 531 -41.51 2.05 0.82
CA THR A 531 -42.17 2.53 2.05
C THR A 531 -41.23 3.28 2.99
N ASP A 532 -39.95 2.90 3.02
CA ASP A 532 -38.91 3.58 3.80
C ASP A 532 -38.43 4.85 3.07
N ASP A 533 -38.72 6.02 3.65
CA ASP A 533 -38.38 7.33 3.09
C ASP A 533 -36.88 7.58 2.90
N LYS A 534 -36.03 6.98 3.74
CA LYS A 534 -34.58 7.11 3.61
C LYS A 534 -34.11 6.24 2.45
N LEU A 535 -34.49 4.97 2.45
CA LEU A 535 -34.14 4.03 1.38
C LEU A 535 -34.64 4.53 0.02
N ARG A 536 -35.87 5.05 -0.04
CA ARG A 536 -36.44 5.64 -1.26
C ARG A 536 -35.59 6.79 -1.80
N ARG A 537 -35.20 7.75 -0.95
CA ARG A 537 -34.33 8.87 -1.34
C ARG A 537 -32.96 8.40 -1.79
N ASP A 538 -32.36 7.47 -1.05
CA ASP A 538 -31.07 6.87 -1.39
C ASP A 538 -31.12 6.19 -2.76
N LEU A 539 -32.20 5.46 -3.07
CA LEU A 539 -32.44 4.83 -4.37
C LEU A 539 -32.66 5.87 -5.48
N GLN A 540 -33.49 6.89 -5.26
CA GLN A 540 -33.74 7.98 -6.22
C GLN A 540 -32.45 8.73 -6.58
N GLU A 541 -31.64 9.06 -5.58
CA GLU A 541 -30.34 9.72 -5.75
C GLU A 541 -29.38 8.81 -6.53
N ARG A 542 -29.27 7.54 -6.10
CA ARG A 542 -28.32 6.58 -6.67
C ARG A 542 -28.62 6.24 -8.12
N PHE A 543 -29.90 6.18 -8.49
CA PHE A 543 -30.35 5.90 -9.85
C PHE A 543 -30.71 7.16 -10.65
N ARG A 544 -30.49 8.36 -10.07
CA ARG A 544 -30.67 9.69 -10.70
C ARG A 544 -32.01 9.85 -11.41
N LEU A 545 -33.10 9.57 -10.71
CA LEU A 545 -34.45 9.77 -11.26
C LEU A 545 -34.86 11.25 -11.30
N ASP A 546 -34.13 12.14 -10.61
CA ASP A 546 -34.51 13.55 -10.39
C ASP A 546 -33.80 14.59 -11.28
N ARG A 547 -33.43 14.25 -12.52
CA ARG A 547 -33.07 15.29 -13.52
C ARG A 547 -33.72 15.04 -14.86
N ALA A 548 -35.05 15.11 -14.87
CA ALA A 548 -35.78 15.65 -16.00
C ALA A 548 -36.01 17.15 -15.72
N SER A 549 -35.13 17.98 -16.26
CA SER A 549 -35.43 19.37 -16.61
C SER A 549 -35.70 19.42 -18.09
#